data_AF-A0AAW2PZ40-F1
#
_entry.id   AF-A0AAW2PZ40-F1
#
_cell.length_a   1.000
_cell.length_b   1.000
_cell.length_c   1.000
_cell.angle_alpha   90.00
_cell.angle_beta   90.00
_cell.angle_gamma   90.00
#
_symmetry.space_group_name_H-M   'P 1'
#
loop_
_entity.id
_entity.type
_entity.pdbx_description
1 polymer ?
#
loop_
_entity_poly.entity_id
_entity_poly.type
_entity_poly.pdbx_seq_one_letter_code
_entity_poly.pdbx_strand_id
1 'polypeptide(L)'
;MENSYDFHSNGNLTNPGLQIIRHPSYQSSGRFSVPWFDIRVFYVRISNFMVDDSTPECLTLNHIPMNPDTILEVNGLRCSTDSEGMSCILRRDRVDKKSEEATFVSTDSVRLTGTVKFEVFDKEDLVISGF
;
A
#
# COMPACT_ATOMS: atom_id res chain seq x y z
N MET A 1 24.35 -43.19 -19.97
CA MET A 1 24.99 -42.17 -20.82
C MET A 1 23.85 -41.36 -21.42
N GLU A 2 23.75 -40.05 -21.30
CA GLU A 2 24.55 -39.01 -20.63
C GLU A 2 23.71 -37.74 -20.76
N ASN A 3 23.73 -36.88 -19.73
CA ASN A 3 23.05 -35.60 -19.74
C ASN A 3 23.68 -34.66 -20.76
N SER A 4 22.91 -33.77 -21.38
CA SER A 4 23.43 -32.41 -21.66
C SER A 4 22.30 -31.40 -21.67
N TYR A 5 22.42 -30.44 -20.78
CA TYR A 5 21.68 -29.19 -20.75
C TYR A 5 22.58 -28.18 -21.45
N ASP A 6 22.16 -27.66 -22.60
CA ASP A 6 22.87 -26.56 -23.26
C ASP A 6 21.99 -25.31 -23.27
N PHE A 7 22.34 -24.38 -22.37
CA PHE A 7 22.04 -22.96 -22.51
C PHE A 7 23.06 -22.36 -23.49
N HIS A 8 22.61 -21.68 -24.54
CA HIS A 8 23.27 -20.58 -25.29
C HIS A 8 22.41 -20.38 -26.55
N SER A 9 22.11 -19.20 -27.09
CA SER A 9 22.58 -17.85 -26.90
C SER A 9 21.66 -16.94 -27.72
N ASN A 10 21.57 -15.68 -27.30
CA ASN A 10 21.10 -14.51 -28.04
C ASN A 10 21.19 -14.66 -29.58
N GLY A 11 20.05 -14.84 -30.24
CA GLY A 11 19.94 -14.94 -31.69
C GLY A 11 18.75 -14.12 -32.17
N ASN A 12 19.04 -13.00 -32.84
CA ASN A 12 18.07 -12.21 -33.61
C ASN A 12 17.26 -13.15 -34.53
N LEU A 13 16.01 -13.42 -34.16
CA LEU A 13 15.09 -14.14 -35.03
C LEU A 13 14.46 -13.12 -35.99
N THR A 14 15.15 -12.80 -37.09
CA THR A 14 14.58 -12.11 -38.25
C THR A 14 13.63 -13.06 -38.97
N ASN A 15 12.44 -13.29 -38.40
CA ASN A 15 11.34 -13.96 -39.06
C ASN A 15 10.29 -12.90 -39.44
N PRO A 16 10.17 -12.52 -40.74
CA PRO A 16 9.29 -11.43 -41.16
C PRO A 16 7.80 -11.72 -40.91
N GLY A 17 7.43 -12.96 -40.62
CA GLY A 17 6.05 -13.37 -40.30
C GLY A 17 5.64 -13.23 -38.83
N LEU A 18 6.55 -12.86 -37.91
CA LEU A 18 6.27 -12.70 -36.47
C LEU A 18 6.64 -11.31 -35.97
N GLN A 19 6.35 -10.27 -36.76
CA GLN A 19 6.42 -8.91 -36.24
C GLN A 19 5.20 -8.66 -35.36
N ILE A 20 5.42 -8.59 -34.04
CA ILE A 20 4.42 -8.04 -33.13
C ILE A 20 4.20 -6.59 -33.56
N ILE A 21 3.03 -6.31 -34.16
CA ILE A 21 2.61 -4.96 -34.51
C ILE A 21 2.49 -4.19 -33.19
N ARG A 22 3.52 -3.40 -32.87
CA ARG A 22 3.44 -2.45 -31.75
C ARG A 22 2.57 -1.29 -32.22
N HIS A 23 1.33 -1.27 -31.75
CA HIS A 23 0.48 -0.11 -31.93
C HIS A 23 1.17 1.13 -31.33
N PRO A 24 1.08 2.32 -31.96
CA PRO A 24 1.67 3.56 -31.43
C PRO A 24 1.18 3.90 -30.01
N SER A 25 -0.02 3.47 -29.65
CA SER A 25 -0.57 3.57 -28.28
C SER A 25 0.17 2.71 -27.25
N TYR A 26 0.89 1.66 -27.68
CA TYR A 26 1.81 0.87 -26.84
C TYR A 26 3.25 1.40 -26.84
N GLN A 27 3.57 2.37 -27.70
CA GLN A 27 4.85 3.09 -27.73
C GLN A 27 4.76 4.49 -27.11
N SER A 28 3.80 4.71 -26.20
CA SER A 28 3.94 5.79 -25.23
C SER A 28 4.95 5.40 -24.15
N SER A 29 6.20 5.24 -24.57
CA SER A 29 7.38 5.27 -23.68
C SER A 29 7.79 6.71 -23.38
N GLY A 30 6.84 7.66 -23.43
CA GLY A 30 6.91 8.83 -22.58
C GLY A 30 6.54 8.36 -21.18
N ARG A 31 7.49 8.41 -20.25
CA ARG A 31 7.26 8.17 -18.82
C ARG A 31 6.17 9.14 -18.35
N PHE A 32 4.90 8.77 -18.51
CA PHE A 32 3.86 9.32 -17.66
C PHE A 32 4.21 8.80 -16.27
N SER A 33 4.96 9.60 -15.52
CA SER A 33 5.13 9.39 -14.09
C SER A 33 3.72 9.36 -13.53
N VAL A 34 3.23 8.16 -13.21
CA VAL A 34 1.99 8.05 -12.44
C VAL A 34 2.24 8.86 -11.18
N PRO A 35 1.42 9.89 -10.89
CA PRO A 35 1.66 10.73 -9.73
C PRO A 35 1.51 9.85 -8.50
N TRP A 36 2.60 9.76 -7.73
CA TRP A 36 2.58 9.09 -6.43
C TRP A 36 2.04 10.07 -5.39
N PHE A 37 1.23 9.54 -4.49
CA PHE A 37 0.88 10.21 -3.26
C PHE A 37 1.70 9.61 -2.13
N ASP A 38 2.58 10.43 -1.53
CA ASP A 38 3.46 10.02 -0.44
C ASP A 38 2.88 10.50 0.90
N ILE A 39 2.48 9.55 1.75
CA ILE A 39 2.06 9.78 3.13
C ILE A 39 3.29 9.54 4.03
N ARG A 40 3.66 10.57 4.80
CA ARG A 40 4.76 10.50 5.78
C ARG A 40 4.29 10.35 7.22
N VAL A 41 3.04 10.76 7.47
CA VAL A 41 2.40 10.67 8.77
C VAL A 41 0.93 10.34 8.54
N PHE A 42 0.45 9.31 9.21
CA PHE A 42 -0.97 9.03 9.35
C PHE A 42 -1.31 9.17 10.82
N TYR A 43 -2.31 9.99 11.15
CA TYR A 43 -2.76 10.11 12.53
C TYR A 43 -4.28 10.04 12.64
N VAL A 44 -4.73 9.50 13.77
CA VAL A 44 -6.13 9.40 14.13
C VAL A 44 -6.29 10.06 15.49
N ARG A 45 -7.29 10.93 15.61
CA ARG A 45 -7.68 11.58 16.86
C ARG A 45 -9.12 11.18 17.17
N ILE A 46 -9.31 10.46 18.26
CA ILE A 46 -10.63 9.98 18.71
C ILE A 46 -10.99 10.78 19.94
N SER A 47 -12.18 11.38 19.95
CA SER A 47 -12.72 12.16 21.08
C SER A 47 -14.06 11.59 21.52
N ASN A 48 -14.59 12.07 22.66
CA ASN A 48 -15.91 11.70 23.19
C ASN A 48 -15.96 10.22 23.62
N PHE A 49 -14.92 9.77 24.33
CA PHE A 49 -14.87 8.45 24.95
C PHE A 49 -14.21 8.51 26.34
N MET A 50 -14.52 7.54 27.20
CA MET A 50 -13.91 7.46 28.53
C MET A 50 -12.44 7.07 28.42
N VAL A 51 -11.56 7.98 28.84
CA VAL A 51 -10.12 7.74 28.87
C VAL A 51 -9.70 7.10 30.20
N ASP A 52 -9.50 5.80 30.18
CA ASP A 52 -9.06 4.99 31.33
C ASP A 52 -7.94 4.01 30.96
N ASP A 53 -7.66 3.04 31.85
CA ASP A 53 -6.62 2.03 31.66
C ASP A 53 -6.95 1.02 30.53
N SER A 54 -8.19 1.01 30.02
CA SER A 54 -8.60 0.22 28.86
C SER A 54 -8.32 0.91 27.52
N THR A 55 -7.99 2.22 27.53
CA THR A 55 -7.64 2.97 26.31
C THR A 55 -6.49 2.27 25.58
N PRO A 56 -6.64 1.90 24.29
CA PRO A 56 -5.65 1.13 23.55
C PRO A 56 -4.28 1.81 23.52
N GLU A 57 -3.19 1.04 23.57
CA GLU A 57 -1.83 1.57 23.37
C GLU A 57 -1.47 1.73 21.89
N CYS A 58 -2.13 0.95 21.03
CA CYS A 58 -2.00 1.01 19.59
C CYS A 58 -3.30 0.62 18.89
N LEU A 59 -3.40 1.04 17.64
CA LEU A 59 -4.44 0.61 16.69
C LEU A 59 -3.77 0.01 15.45
N THR A 60 -4.50 -0.83 14.73
CA THR A 60 -4.06 -1.39 13.45
C THR A 60 -4.67 -0.57 12.32
N LEU A 61 -3.84 -0.07 11.40
CA LEU A 61 -4.26 0.64 10.19
C LEU A 61 -4.07 -0.27 8.98
N ASN A 62 -5.14 -0.60 8.27
CA ASN A 62 -5.10 -1.34 7.02
C ASN A 62 -5.28 -0.39 5.84
N HIS A 63 -4.41 -0.52 4.84
CA HIS A 63 -4.51 0.13 3.55
C HIS A 63 -4.89 -0.90 2.48
N ILE A 64 -6.04 -0.72 1.85
CA ILE A 64 -6.64 -1.69 0.92
C ILE A 64 -6.74 -1.05 -0.47
N PRO A 65 -5.98 -1.55 -1.47
CA PRO A 65 -6.11 -1.11 -2.86
C PRO A 65 -7.53 -1.32 -3.41
N MET A 66 -8.15 -0.29 -3.98
CA MET A 66 -9.52 -0.40 -4.52
C MET A 66 -9.58 -0.76 -6.00
N ASN A 67 -8.45 -0.69 -6.72
CA ASN A 67 -8.36 -1.02 -8.15
C ASN A 67 -7.14 -1.91 -8.43
N PRO A 68 -7.16 -2.79 -9.44
CA PRO A 68 -6.00 -3.61 -9.82
C PRO A 68 -4.76 -2.81 -10.22
N ASP A 69 -4.96 -1.60 -10.75
CA ASP A 69 -3.88 -0.68 -11.15
C ASP A 69 -3.37 0.17 -9.97
N THR A 70 -4.00 0.10 -8.78
CA THR A 70 -3.54 0.78 -7.58
C THR A 70 -2.24 0.12 -7.11
N ILE A 71 -1.17 0.91 -7.04
CA ILE A 71 0.09 0.51 -6.44
C ILE A 71 0.09 1.04 -5.01
N LEU A 72 0.43 0.18 -4.05
CA LEU A 72 0.57 0.53 -2.64
C LEU A 72 1.93 0.03 -2.16
N GLU A 73 2.70 0.91 -1.53
CA GLU A 73 3.97 0.62 -0.90
C GLU A 73 3.96 1.12 0.55
N VAL A 74 4.42 0.30 1.48
CA VAL A 74 4.62 0.66 2.89
C VAL A 74 6.07 0.41 3.25
N ASN A 75 6.79 1.45 3.66
CA ASN A 75 8.22 1.38 4.00
C ASN A 75 9.08 0.78 2.87
N GLY A 76 8.69 1.01 1.61
CA GLY A 76 9.36 0.49 0.42
C GLY A 76 9.00 -0.96 0.07
N LEU A 77 8.18 -1.64 0.87
CA LEU A 77 7.60 -2.94 0.53
C LEU A 77 6.32 -2.74 -0.26
N ARG A 78 6.25 -3.37 -1.44
CA ARG A 78 5.09 -3.26 -2.32
C ARG A 78 4.04 -4.32 -1.98
N CYS A 79 2.79 -3.87 -1.89
CA CYS A 79 1.62 -4.74 -1.77
C CYS A 79 1.57 -5.68 -2.99
N SER A 80 1.43 -6.98 -2.75
CA SER A 80 1.29 -7.96 -3.83
C SER A 80 -0.12 -7.90 -4.42
N THR A 81 -0.28 -8.37 -5.66
CA THR A 81 -1.60 -8.44 -6.32
C THR A 81 -2.54 -9.43 -5.60
N ASP A 82 -1.99 -10.42 -4.89
CA ASP A 82 -2.75 -11.44 -4.18
C ASP A 82 -3.05 -11.08 -2.71
N SER A 83 -2.52 -9.95 -2.21
CA SER A 83 -2.73 -9.52 -0.83
C SER A 83 -3.89 -8.53 -0.73
N GLU A 84 -4.76 -8.74 0.27
CA GLU A 84 -5.93 -7.90 0.55
C GLU A 84 -5.57 -6.46 0.98
N GLY A 85 -4.30 -6.18 1.29
CA GLY A 85 -3.82 -4.85 1.62
C GLY A 85 -2.47 -4.86 2.34
N MET A 86 -2.11 -3.75 2.98
CA MET A 86 -0.97 -3.65 3.89
C MET A 86 -1.37 -3.03 5.23
N SER A 87 -0.85 -3.58 6.32
CA SER A 87 -1.13 -3.11 7.68
C SER A 87 0.04 -2.31 8.25
N CYS A 88 -0.30 -1.27 9.01
CA CYS A 88 0.59 -0.41 9.78
C CYS A 88 0.11 -0.35 11.23
N ILE A 89 0.99 0.03 12.17
CA ILE A 89 0.62 0.24 13.58
C ILE A 89 0.56 1.72 13.87
N LEU A 90 -0.59 2.20 14.35
CA LEU A 90 -0.76 3.53 14.91
C LEU A 90 -0.49 3.47 16.42
N ARG A 91 0.61 4.07 16.89
CA ARG A 91 0.94 4.10 18.32
C ARG A 91 0.27 5.28 18.98
N ARG A 92 -0.21 5.09 20.22
CA ARG A 92 -0.77 6.18 21.02
C ARG A 92 0.30 7.23 21.32
N ASP A 93 0.11 8.42 20.80
CA ASP A 93 1.00 9.57 20.95
C ASP A 93 0.58 10.47 22.12
N ARG A 94 -0.72 10.81 22.20
CA ARG A 94 -1.26 11.67 23.24
C ARG A 94 -2.54 11.09 23.83
N VAL A 95 -2.73 11.31 25.12
CA VAL A 95 -3.96 11.04 25.86
C VAL A 95 -4.32 12.26 26.68
N ASP A 96 -5.55 12.72 26.55
CA ASP A 96 -6.08 13.86 27.29
C ASP A 96 -7.40 13.48 27.99
N LYS A 97 -7.30 13.23 29.30
CA LYS A 97 -8.45 12.88 30.13
C LYS A 97 -9.44 14.03 30.29
N LYS A 98 -8.99 15.29 30.16
CA LYS A 98 -9.88 16.45 30.34
C LYS A 98 -10.77 16.67 29.12
N SER A 99 -10.23 16.41 27.93
CA SER A 99 -10.96 16.52 26.66
C SER A 99 -11.48 15.18 26.13
N GLU A 100 -11.39 14.10 26.90
CA GLU A 100 -11.87 12.77 26.54
C GLU A 100 -11.36 12.29 25.18
N GLU A 101 -10.03 12.34 25.02
CA GLU A 101 -9.39 12.19 23.73
C GLU A 101 -8.08 11.39 23.75
N ALA A 102 -7.83 10.64 22.66
CA ALA A 102 -6.54 10.04 22.36
C ALA A 102 -6.15 10.27 20.90
N THR A 103 -4.84 10.43 20.68
CA THR A 103 -4.24 10.55 19.35
C THR A 103 -3.30 9.37 19.11
N PHE A 104 -3.41 8.76 17.93
CA PHE A 104 -2.59 7.64 17.49
C PHE A 104 -1.89 8.00 16.19
N VAL A 105 -0.61 7.63 16.04
CA VAL A 105 0.25 8.08 14.93
C VAL A 105 1.05 6.91 14.38
N SER A 106 1.13 6.83 13.05
CA SER A 106 2.17 6.10 12.32
C SER A 106 3.01 7.09 11.51
N THR A 107 4.30 6.79 11.44
CA THR A 107 5.28 7.50 10.61
C THR A 107 5.82 6.61 9.50
N ASP A 108 5.13 5.48 9.24
CA ASP A 108 5.45 4.61 8.12
C ASP A 108 5.39 5.39 6.81
N SER A 109 6.35 5.14 5.94
CA SER A 109 6.42 5.77 4.63
C SER A 109 5.50 5.05 3.67
N VAL A 110 4.26 5.51 3.55
CA VAL A 110 3.26 4.94 2.64
C VAL A 110 3.28 5.71 1.32
N ARG A 111 3.31 4.99 0.20
CA ARG A 111 3.26 5.58 -1.14
C ARG A 111 2.21 4.85 -1.94
N LEU A 112 1.35 5.59 -2.64
CA LEU A 112 0.28 4.98 -3.42
C LEU A 112 0.00 5.69 -4.74
N THR A 113 -0.58 4.95 -5.68
CA THR A 113 -1.17 5.48 -6.91
C THR A 113 -2.65 5.13 -6.96
N GLY A 114 -3.51 6.04 -7.41
CA GLY A 114 -4.96 5.78 -7.46
C GLY A 114 -5.61 5.82 -6.08
N THR A 115 -6.66 5.02 -5.89
CA THR A 115 -7.52 5.07 -4.70
C THR A 115 -7.25 3.87 -3.78
N VAL A 116 -7.14 4.14 -2.48
CA VAL A 116 -6.90 3.17 -1.41
C VAL A 116 -7.92 3.43 -0.30
N LYS A 117 -8.65 2.40 0.12
CA LYS A 117 -9.48 2.48 1.33
C LYS A 117 -8.56 2.32 2.54
N PHE A 118 -8.85 3.03 3.63
CA PHE A 118 -8.22 2.76 4.90
C PHE A 118 -9.24 2.30 5.94
N GLU A 119 -8.79 1.42 6.83
CA GLU A 119 -9.55 0.92 7.96
C GLU A 119 -8.67 0.93 9.21
N VAL A 120 -9.23 1.37 10.33
CA VAL A 120 -8.54 1.42 11.61
C VAL A 120 -9.28 0.52 12.58
N PHE A 121 -8.54 -0.37 13.23
CA PHE A 121 -9.06 -1.35 14.17
C PHE A 121 -8.46 -1.18 15.56
N ASP A 122 -9.28 -1.33 16.59
CA ASP A 122 -8.83 -1.73 17.92
C ASP A 122 -9.00 -3.24 18.02
N LYS A 123 -7.88 -3.98 17.94
CA LYS A 123 -7.87 -5.44 17.80
C LYS A 123 -8.72 -5.87 16.61
N GLU A 124 -9.90 -6.44 16.84
CA GLU A 124 -10.82 -6.94 15.81
C GLU A 124 -11.97 -5.96 15.52
N ASP A 125 -12.11 -4.90 16.33
CA ASP A 125 -13.21 -3.95 16.22
C ASP A 125 -12.85 -2.80 15.27
N LEU A 126 -13.59 -2.69 14.17
CA LEU A 126 -13.44 -1.59 13.21
C LEU A 126 -13.92 -0.28 13.86
N VAL A 127 -13.00 0.65 14.10
CA VAL A 127 -13.32 1.95 14.73
C VAL A 127 -13.55 3.05 13.70
N ILE A 128 -12.79 3.05 12.60
CA ILE A 128 -12.85 4.09 11.55
C ILE A 128 -12.61 3.44 10.19
N SER A 129 -13.32 3.90 9.16
CA SER A 129 -13.01 3.57 7.77
C SER A 129 -13.19 4.78 6.85
N GLY A 130 -12.47 4.81 5.73
CA GLY A 130 -12.53 5.91 4.76
C GLY A 130 -11.79 5.59 3.46
N PHE A 131 -11.72 6.58 2.56
CA PHE A 131 -11.07 6.52 1.24
C PHE A 131 -10.05 7.65 1.09
#